data_AF-A0A968JX59-F1
#
_entry.id   AF-A0A968JX59-F1
#
_cell.length_a   1.000
_cell.length_b   1.000
_cell.length_c   1.000
_cell.angle_alpha   90.00
_cell.angle_beta   90.00
_cell.angle_gamma   90.00
#
_symmetry.space_group_name_H-M   'P 1'
#
loop_
_entity.id
_entity.type
_entity.pdbx_description
1 polymer ?
#
loop_
_entity_poly.entity_id
_entity_poly.type
_entity_poly.pdbx_seq_one_letter_code
_entity_poly.pdbx_strand_id
1 'polypeptide(L)'
;MAAVTQHIPPGWDYNPSNWNQRIPIVLIAAVGLLVALYLGFYQLGIFSSVWEPFFGDGSKIILNSKVSEILPVPDAILGAFGYFVDALTGIVGGKRRWRTMPWIVIIFGFAVGPLGLVSILLVILQPVMFDSWCTLCLSSAVISIVMIGPAIDETLASMQYMQRVKHSGESMWKAFWGIKETIEKVK
;
A
#
# COMPACT_ATOMS: atom_id res chain seq x y z
N MET A 1 3.13 32.12 7.39
CA MET A 1 3.68 31.72 8.72
C MET A 1 2.59 31.96 9.77
N ALA A 2 1.62 31.06 9.98
CA ALA A 2 1.57 30.27 11.23
C ALA A 2 0.68 29.01 11.16
N ALA A 3 -0.01 28.73 10.03
CA ALA A 3 -0.90 27.58 9.91
C ALA A 3 -0.22 26.30 9.34
N VAL A 4 0.96 26.43 8.73
CA VAL A 4 1.63 25.31 8.05
C VAL A 4 2.45 24.44 9.02
N THR A 5 2.87 24.99 10.17
CA THR A 5 3.71 24.30 11.16
C THR A 5 2.92 23.41 12.13
N GLN A 6 1.58 23.51 12.18
CA GLN A 6 0.75 22.80 13.18
C GLN A 6 0.38 21.35 12.79
N HIS A 7 0.88 20.86 11.66
CA HIS A 7 0.50 19.56 11.07
C HIS A 7 1.67 18.61 10.85
N ILE A 8 2.90 19.04 11.09
CA ILE A 8 4.10 18.23 10.93
C ILE A 8 4.30 17.41 12.22
N PRO A 9 4.44 16.08 12.14
CA PRO A 9 4.73 15.28 13.32
C PRO A 9 6.09 15.70 13.92
N PRO A 10 6.20 15.85 15.26
CA PRO A 10 7.47 16.17 15.90
C PRO A 10 8.57 15.17 15.54
N GLY A 11 9.71 15.67 15.05
CA GLY A 11 10.83 14.86 14.54
C GLY A 11 10.86 14.69 13.02
N TRP A 12 9.94 15.30 12.28
CA TRP A 12 9.87 15.25 10.82
C TRP A 12 10.05 16.64 10.21
N ASP A 13 10.71 16.71 9.05
CA ASP A 13 10.86 17.96 8.28
C ASP A 13 9.65 18.25 7.38
N TYR A 14 8.77 17.25 7.18
CA TYR A 14 7.58 17.34 6.32
C TYR A 14 6.38 16.59 6.92
N ASN A 15 5.16 16.92 6.46
CA ASN A 15 3.96 16.18 6.86
C ASN A 15 3.66 15.06 5.86
N PRO A 16 3.81 13.77 6.24
CA PRO A 16 3.55 12.63 5.36
C PRO A 16 2.08 12.54 4.92
N SER A 17 1.16 13.15 5.67
CA SER A 17 -0.27 13.19 5.36
C SER A 17 -0.69 14.37 4.48
N ASN A 18 0.25 15.10 3.88
CA ASN A 18 -0.09 16.21 2.98
C ASN A 18 -0.66 15.71 1.65
N TRP A 19 -1.69 16.40 1.15
CA TRP A 19 -2.32 16.11 -0.14
C TRP A 19 -1.34 16.11 -1.33
N ASN A 20 -0.31 16.95 -1.30
CA ASN A 20 0.71 16.98 -2.36
C ASN A 20 1.55 15.69 -2.45
N GLN A 21 1.70 14.95 -1.34
CA GLN A 21 2.36 13.64 -1.34
C GLN A 21 1.37 12.52 -1.65
N ARG A 22 0.10 12.68 -1.23
CA ARG A 22 -0.94 11.67 -1.43
C ARG A 22 -1.49 11.57 -2.84
N ILE A 23 -1.65 12.68 -3.55
CA ILE A 23 -2.17 12.65 -4.93
C ILE A 23 -1.30 11.76 -5.84
N PRO A 24 0.04 11.89 -5.85
CA PRO A 24 0.90 10.96 -6.57
C PRO A 24 0.70 9.49 -6.17
N ILE A 25 0.58 9.21 -4.87
CA ILE A 25 0.39 7.84 -4.36
C ILE A 25 -0.94 7.26 -4.85
N VAL A 26 -2.03 8.03 -4.77
CA VAL A 26 -3.36 7.60 -5.25
C VAL A 26 -3.35 7.36 -6.76
N LEU A 27 -2.67 8.21 -7.53
CA LEU A 27 -2.55 8.02 -8.97
C LEU A 27 -1.75 6.75 -9.31
N ILE A 28 -0.63 6.53 -8.64
CA ILE A 28 0.20 5.34 -8.80
C ILE A 28 -0.59 4.08 -8.39
N ALA A 29 -1.31 4.12 -7.27
CA ALA A 29 -2.20 3.04 -6.82
C ALA A 29 -3.31 2.75 -7.85
N ALA A 30 -3.92 3.78 -8.43
CA ALA A 30 -4.93 3.62 -9.46
C ALA A 30 -4.37 2.96 -10.73
N VAL A 31 -3.14 3.32 -11.14
CA VAL A 31 -2.45 2.64 -12.24
C VAL A 31 -2.17 1.18 -11.89
N GLY A 32 -1.64 0.91 -10.70
CA GLY A 32 -1.42 -0.46 -10.20
C GLY A 32 -2.70 -1.29 -10.19
N LEU A 33 -3.82 -0.69 -9.75
CA LEU A 33 -5.14 -1.30 -9.75
C LEU A 33 -5.58 -1.71 -11.16
N LEU A 34 -5.43 -0.83 -12.15
CA LEU A 34 -5.81 -1.12 -13.53
C LEU A 34 -4.97 -2.25 -14.13
N VAL A 35 -3.65 -2.25 -13.87
CA VAL A 35 -2.74 -3.32 -14.32
C VAL A 35 -3.13 -4.65 -13.67
N ALA A 36 -3.36 -4.65 -12.36
CA ALA A 36 -3.71 -5.86 -11.61
C ALA A 36 -5.10 -6.38 -11.99
N LEU A 37 -6.08 -5.51 -12.24
CA LEU A 37 -7.40 -5.90 -12.76
C LEU A 37 -7.31 -6.52 -14.15
N TYR A 38 -6.51 -5.93 -15.04
CA TYR A 38 -6.30 -6.48 -16.38
C TYR A 38 -5.72 -7.90 -16.33
N LEU A 39 -4.68 -8.11 -15.50
CA LEU A 39 -4.09 -9.42 -15.26
C LEU A 39 -5.07 -10.40 -14.60
N GLY A 40 -5.85 -9.92 -13.62
CA GLY A 40 -6.87 -10.72 -12.95
C GLY A 40 -7.99 -11.18 -13.89
N PHE A 41 -8.44 -10.32 -14.80
CA PHE A 41 -9.41 -10.70 -15.83
C PHE A 41 -8.86 -11.71 -16.83
N TYR A 42 -7.57 -11.64 -17.15
CA TYR A 42 -6.91 -12.70 -17.92
C TYR A 42 -6.91 -14.04 -17.17
N GLN A 43 -6.56 -14.04 -15.88
CA GLN A 43 -6.58 -15.27 -15.06
C GLN A 43 -7.98 -15.84 -14.83
N LEU A 44 -9.02 -14.99 -14.83
CA LEU A 44 -10.42 -15.44 -14.80
C LEU A 44 -10.94 -15.96 -16.16
N GLY A 45 -10.10 -15.95 -17.21
CA GLY A 45 -10.47 -16.40 -18.54
C GLY A 45 -11.39 -15.44 -19.31
N ILE A 46 -11.53 -14.19 -18.86
CA ILE A 46 -12.30 -13.16 -19.59
C ILE A 46 -11.52 -12.72 -20.83
N PHE A 47 -10.19 -12.68 -20.75
CA PHE A 47 -9.31 -12.41 -21.89
C PHE A 47 -8.53 -13.66 -22.29
N SER A 48 -8.45 -13.91 -23.60
CA SER A 48 -7.71 -15.04 -24.18
C SER A 48 -6.23 -14.73 -24.42
N SER A 49 -5.84 -13.45 -24.36
CA SER A 49 -4.47 -12.99 -24.55
C SER A 49 -4.11 -11.93 -23.53
N VAL A 50 -2.84 -11.95 -23.11
CA VAL A 50 -2.23 -10.94 -22.24
C VAL A 50 -1.27 -10.11 -23.07
N TRP A 51 -1.29 -8.80 -22.87
CA TRP A 51 -0.35 -7.90 -23.51
C TRP A 51 1.05 -8.08 -22.93
N GLU A 52 2.02 -8.43 -23.78
CA GLU A 52 3.41 -8.64 -23.37
C GLU A 52 4.39 -8.12 -24.43
N PRO A 53 5.00 -6.94 -24.23
CA PRO A 53 5.82 -6.28 -25.23
C PRO A 53 7.29 -6.74 -25.25
N PHE A 54 7.85 -7.18 -24.11
CA PHE A 54 9.30 -7.43 -23.98
C PHE A 54 9.67 -8.92 -23.95
N PHE A 55 8.79 -9.78 -23.42
CA PHE A 55 9.14 -11.17 -23.08
C PHE A 55 8.31 -12.23 -23.81
N GLY A 56 7.72 -11.88 -24.97
CA GLY A 56 6.98 -12.83 -25.81
C GLY A 56 5.82 -13.50 -25.07
N ASP A 57 5.83 -14.84 -24.98
CA ASP A 57 4.82 -15.61 -24.24
C ASP A 57 5.10 -15.73 -22.72
N GLY A 58 6.13 -15.05 -22.19
CA GLY A 58 6.54 -15.14 -20.78
C GLY A 58 5.43 -14.81 -19.78
N SER A 59 4.64 -13.75 -20.04
CA SER A 59 3.47 -13.42 -19.21
C SER A 59 2.43 -14.55 -19.16
N LYS A 60 2.20 -15.28 -20.25
CA LYS A 60 1.26 -16.40 -20.25
C LYS A 60 1.78 -17.57 -19.41
N ILE A 61 3.08 -17.87 -19.51
CA ILE A 61 3.71 -18.95 -18.74
C ILE A 61 3.61 -18.66 -17.24
N ILE A 62 3.86 -17.41 -16.83
CA ILE A 62 3.81 -17.00 -15.42
C ILE A 62 2.37 -16.98 -14.89
N LEU A 63 1.43 -16.39 -15.63
CA LEU A 63 0.04 -16.24 -15.18
C LEU A 63 -0.73 -17.56 -15.11
N ASN A 64 -0.36 -18.55 -15.93
CA ASN A 64 -0.90 -19.91 -15.88
C ASN A 64 -0.03 -20.86 -15.03
N SER A 65 0.91 -20.34 -14.25
CA SER A 65 1.79 -21.17 -13.44
C SER A 65 1.07 -21.68 -12.19
N LYS A 66 1.49 -22.85 -11.71
CA LYS A 66 0.96 -23.42 -10.46
C LYS A 66 1.13 -22.48 -9.27
N VAL A 67 2.10 -21.56 -9.31
CA VAL A 67 2.32 -20.58 -8.23
C VAL A 67 1.22 -19.52 -8.18
N SER A 68 0.69 -19.09 -9.33
CA SER A 68 -0.53 -18.27 -9.39
C SER A 68 -1.77 -19.02 -8.91
N GLU A 69 -1.80 -20.35 -9.01
CA GLU A 69 -2.93 -21.20 -8.57
C GLU A 69 -2.82 -21.71 -7.12
N ILE A 70 -1.73 -21.44 -6.41
CA ILE A 70 -1.56 -21.87 -5.00
C ILE A 70 -2.66 -21.30 -4.12
N LEU A 71 -3.12 -20.09 -4.42
CA LEU A 71 -4.22 -19.44 -3.72
C LEU A 71 -5.53 -19.71 -4.47
N PRO A 72 -6.65 -19.97 -3.77
CA PRO A 72 -7.96 -20.21 -4.39
C PRO A 72 -8.48 -18.98 -5.16
N VAL A 73 -7.80 -17.83 -5.04
CA VAL A 73 -8.08 -16.58 -5.74
C VAL A 73 -6.84 -16.23 -6.56
N PRO A 74 -7.00 -15.81 -7.84
CA PRO A 74 -5.89 -15.35 -8.66
C PRO A 74 -5.07 -14.27 -7.96
N ASP A 75 -3.75 -14.42 -7.98
CA ASP A 75 -2.81 -13.51 -7.32
C ASP A 75 -2.92 -12.06 -7.84
N ALA A 76 -3.22 -11.88 -9.12
CA ALA A 76 -3.47 -10.55 -9.68
C ALA A 76 -4.73 -9.88 -9.11
N ILE A 77 -5.76 -10.66 -8.73
CA ILE A 77 -6.97 -10.11 -8.09
C ILE A 77 -6.67 -9.69 -6.64
N LEU A 78 -5.84 -10.46 -5.93
CA LEU A 78 -5.38 -10.06 -4.60
C LEU A 78 -4.57 -8.76 -4.67
N GLY A 79 -3.70 -8.63 -5.69
CA GLY A 79 -2.98 -7.38 -5.97
C GLY A 79 -3.93 -6.22 -6.30
N ALA A 80 -4.95 -6.46 -7.12
CA ALA A 80 -5.97 -5.46 -7.45
C ALA A 80 -6.72 -5.00 -6.19
N PHE A 81 -7.10 -5.92 -5.31
CA PHE A 81 -7.72 -5.57 -4.04
C PHE A 81 -6.80 -4.72 -3.15
N GLY A 82 -5.50 -5.07 -3.08
CA GLY A 82 -4.49 -4.27 -2.39
C GLY A 82 -4.45 -2.82 -2.91
N TYR A 83 -4.26 -2.63 -4.21
CA TYR A 83 -4.22 -1.29 -4.80
C TYR A 83 -5.53 -0.51 -4.67
N PHE A 84 -6.67 -1.21 -4.68
CA PHE A 84 -7.96 -0.59 -4.42
C PHE A 84 -8.04 -0.04 -2.99
N VAL A 85 -7.62 -0.83 -2.00
CA VAL A 85 -7.54 -0.39 -0.61
C VAL A 85 -6.54 0.75 -0.46
N ASP A 86 -5.39 0.70 -1.14
CA ASP A 86 -4.39 1.77 -1.12
C ASP A 86 -4.93 3.08 -1.71
N ALA A 87 -5.62 3.02 -2.86
CA ALA A 87 -6.24 4.19 -3.47
C ALA A 87 -7.36 4.76 -2.58
N LEU A 88 -8.24 3.90 -2.06
CA LEU A 88 -9.32 4.31 -1.15
C LEU A 88 -8.76 4.95 0.12
N THR A 89 -7.79 4.32 0.76
CA THR A 89 -7.17 4.89 1.95
C THR A 89 -6.40 6.15 1.61
N GLY A 90 -5.72 6.26 0.47
CA GLY A 90 -5.08 7.51 0.05
C GLY A 90 -6.06 8.68 -0.12
N ILE A 91 -7.28 8.40 -0.57
CA ILE A 91 -8.37 9.39 -0.70
C ILE A 91 -9.04 9.69 0.66
N VAL A 92 -9.18 8.68 1.51
CA VAL A 92 -9.91 8.78 2.80
C VAL A 92 -9.01 9.36 3.90
N GLY A 93 -9.34 10.58 4.32
CA GLY A 93 -8.81 11.23 5.53
C GLY A 93 -8.02 12.51 5.27
N GLY A 94 -7.99 13.42 6.25
CA GLY A 94 -7.30 14.71 6.12
C GLY A 94 -5.82 14.71 6.52
N LYS A 95 -5.20 15.89 6.49
CA LYS A 95 -3.77 16.14 6.84
C LYS A 95 -3.39 15.80 8.29
N ARG A 96 -4.36 15.47 9.15
CA ARG A 96 -4.18 15.07 10.56
C ARG A 96 -4.50 13.58 10.80
N ARG A 97 -4.64 12.77 9.74
CA ARG A 97 -5.07 11.36 9.84
C ARG A 97 -4.21 10.52 10.77
N TRP A 98 -2.89 10.72 10.76
CA TRP A 98 -1.96 10.04 11.68
C TRP A 98 -2.33 10.22 13.17
N ARG A 99 -3.00 11.32 13.52
CA ARG A 99 -3.45 11.62 14.88
C ARG A 99 -4.92 11.30 15.12
N THR A 100 -5.77 11.46 14.11
CA THR A 100 -7.24 11.29 14.26
C THR A 100 -7.72 9.88 14.00
N MET A 101 -7.00 9.09 13.18
CA MET A 101 -7.35 7.71 12.84
C MET A 101 -6.08 6.83 12.81
N PRO A 102 -5.32 6.75 13.92
CA PRO A 102 -4.10 5.96 13.97
C PRO A 102 -4.35 4.46 13.73
N TRP A 103 -5.54 3.94 14.11
CA TRP A 103 -5.90 2.55 13.82
C TRP A 103 -5.90 2.23 12.31
N ILE A 104 -6.47 3.10 11.47
CA ILE A 104 -6.49 2.89 10.01
C ILE A 104 -5.07 2.86 9.48
N VAL A 105 -4.23 3.80 9.90
CA VAL A 105 -2.86 3.93 9.40
C VAL A 105 -1.99 2.74 9.82
N ILE A 106 -2.17 2.24 11.04
CA ILE A 106 -1.41 1.08 11.55
C ILE A 106 -1.85 -0.21 10.86
N ILE A 107 -3.16 -0.46 10.75
CA ILE A 107 -3.67 -1.64 10.03
C ILE A 107 -3.26 -1.59 8.57
N PHE A 108 -3.35 -0.42 7.94
CA PHE A 108 -2.94 -0.22 6.56
C PHE A 108 -1.44 -0.54 6.36
N GLY A 109 -0.55 0.02 7.18
CA GLY A 109 0.88 -0.30 7.09
C GLY A 109 1.16 -1.79 7.30
N PHE A 110 0.44 -2.43 8.23
CA PHE A 110 0.55 -3.86 8.46
C PHE A 110 -0.01 -4.71 7.32
N ALA A 111 -0.97 -4.21 6.53
CA ALA A 111 -1.49 -4.90 5.35
C ALA A 111 -0.56 -4.73 4.13
N VAL A 112 -0.06 -3.51 3.90
CA VAL A 112 0.81 -3.18 2.76
C VAL A 112 2.16 -3.89 2.87
N GLY A 113 2.74 -3.99 4.07
CA GLY A 113 4.05 -4.62 4.27
C GLY A 113 4.13 -6.07 3.76
N PRO A 114 3.28 -6.99 4.25
CA PRO A 114 3.22 -8.37 3.77
C PRO A 114 2.86 -8.48 2.30
N LEU A 115 1.91 -7.69 1.79
CA LEU A 115 1.53 -7.72 0.37
C LEU A 115 2.70 -7.29 -0.53
N GLY A 116 3.41 -6.24 -0.16
CA GLY A 116 4.63 -5.80 -0.84
C GLY A 116 5.73 -6.87 -0.81
N LEU A 117 5.93 -7.55 0.33
CA LEU A 117 6.88 -8.65 0.43
C LEU A 117 6.53 -9.81 -0.50
N VAL A 118 5.26 -10.22 -0.53
CA VAL A 118 4.79 -11.27 -1.45
C VAL A 118 5.02 -10.86 -2.90
N SER A 119 4.75 -9.60 -3.26
CA SER A 119 5.01 -9.09 -4.61
C SER A 119 6.50 -9.21 -5.00
N ILE A 120 7.41 -8.85 -4.09
CA ILE A 120 8.86 -9.00 -4.32
C ILE A 120 9.24 -10.47 -4.49
N LEU A 121 8.73 -11.36 -3.64
CA LEU A 121 8.99 -12.80 -3.73
C LEU A 121 8.52 -13.38 -5.08
N LEU A 122 7.33 -12.99 -5.54
CA LEU A 122 6.81 -13.43 -6.84
C LEU A 122 7.69 -12.95 -7.99
N VAL A 123 8.22 -11.73 -7.95
CA VAL A 123 9.17 -11.25 -8.99
C VAL A 123 10.47 -12.02 -8.98
N ILE A 124 11.02 -12.35 -7.81
CA ILE A 124 12.25 -13.15 -7.70
C ILE A 124 12.02 -14.57 -8.22
N LEU A 125 10.82 -15.12 -8.01
CA LEU A 125 10.49 -16.49 -8.37
C LEU A 125 10.28 -16.67 -9.88
N GLN A 126 9.85 -15.64 -10.61
CA GLN A 126 9.68 -15.67 -12.08
C GLN A 126 10.92 -16.20 -12.83
N PRO A 127 12.12 -15.59 -12.70
CA PRO A 127 13.32 -16.09 -13.39
C PRO A 127 13.85 -17.40 -12.79
N VAL A 128 13.70 -17.61 -11.47
CA VAL A 128 14.28 -18.79 -10.80
C VAL A 128 13.55 -20.08 -11.13
N MET A 129 12.22 -20.01 -11.30
CA MET A 129 11.39 -21.20 -11.54
C MET A 129 10.89 -21.37 -12.97
N PHE A 130 10.74 -20.27 -13.73
CA PHE A 130 10.07 -20.30 -15.03
C PHE A 130 10.93 -19.78 -16.18
N ASP A 131 12.17 -19.33 -15.91
CA ASP A 131 13.09 -18.73 -16.90
C ASP A 131 12.43 -17.65 -17.78
N SER A 132 11.38 -17.02 -17.25
CA SER A 132 10.48 -16.12 -17.96
C SER A 132 10.21 -14.90 -17.12
N TRP A 133 9.77 -13.82 -17.77
CA TRP A 133 9.43 -12.56 -17.13
C TRP A 133 8.03 -12.11 -17.56
N CYS A 134 7.35 -11.40 -16.67
CA CYS A 134 6.04 -10.81 -16.92
C CYS A 134 6.16 -9.28 -16.77
N THR A 135 6.12 -8.56 -17.89
CA THR A 135 6.30 -7.10 -17.95
C THR A 135 5.34 -6.38 -17.01
N LEU A 136 4.07 -6.78 -17.05
CA LEU A 136 3.01 -6.17 -16.23
C LEU A 136 3.18 -6.52 -14.74
N CYS A 137 3.62 -7.73 -14.42
CA CYS A 137 3.91 -8.15 -13.06
C CYS A 137 5.09 -7.35 -12.46
N LEU A 138 6.13 -7.11 -13.27
CA LEU A 138 7.27 -6.28 -12.87
C LEU A 138 6.84 -4.83 -12.65
N SER A 139 6.02 -4.28 -13.54
CA SER A 139 5.48 -2.92 -13.38
C SER A 139 4.67 -2.78 -12.09
N SER A 140 3.84 -3.78 -11.77
CA SER A 140 3.09 -3.84 -10.51
C SER A 140 4.03 -3.91 -9.30
N ALA A 141 5.06 -4.75 -9.33
CA ALA A 141 6.01 -4.83 -8.22
C ALA A 141 6.76 -3.51 -7.99
N VAL A 142 7.15 -2.79 -9.05
CA VAL A 142 7.74 -1.47 -8.93
C VAL A 142 6.77 -0.48 -8.27
N ILE A 143 5.50 -0.50 -8.68
CA ILE A 143 4.46 0.34 -8.08
C ILE A 143 4.32 0.03 -6.58
N SER A 144 4.22 -1.25 -6.20
CA SER A 144 4.18 -1.69 -4.80
C SER A 144 5.37 -1.17 -4.00
N ILE A 145 6.60 -1.32 -4.51
CA ILE A 145 7.82 -0.89 -3.82
C ILE A 145 7.83 0.62 -3.59
N VAL A 146 7.44 1.41 -4.58
CA VAL A 146 7.37 2.87 -4.46
C VAL A 146 6.35 3.30 -3.40
N MET A 147 5.27 2.55 -3.23
CA MET A 147 4.21 2.85 -2.27
C MET A 147 4.56 2.48 -0.82
N ILE A 148 5.46 1.51 -0.60
CA ILE A 148 5.86 1.07 0.74
C ILE A 148 6.48 2.22 1.55
N GLY A 149 7.31 3.06 0.94
CA GLY A 149 7.98 4.18 1.64
C GLY A 149 7.00 5.14 2.32
N PRO A 150 6.10 5.80 1.57
CA PRO A 150 5.10 6.69 2.15
C PRO A 150 4.15 6.01 3.16
N ALA A 151 3.81 4.74 2.93
CA ALA A 151 2.99 3.97 3.87
C ALA A 151 3.71 3.79 5.22
N ILE A 152 4.99 3.40 5.19
CA ILE A 152 5.83 3.27 6.38
C ILE A 152 5.94 4.61 7.11
N ASP A 153 6.13 5.71 6.39
CA ASP A 153 6.28 7.04 6.99
C ASP A 153 5.03 7.46 7.79
N GLU A 154 3.83 7.23 7.25
CA GLU A 154 2.58 7.48 7.99
C GLU A 154 2.40 6.53 9.18
N THR A 155 2.77 5.25 9.04
CA THR A 155 2.70 4.26 10.13
C THR A 155 3.68 4.63 11.25
N LEU A 156 4.91 5.02 10.94
CA LEU A 156 5.91 5.46 11.91
C LEU A 156 5.46 6.72 12.65
N ALA A 157 4.92 7.72 11.94
CA ALA A 157 4.37 8.92 12.57
C ALA A 157 3.23 8.58 13.56
N SER A 158 2.36 7.64 13.20
CA SER A 158 1.26 7.17 14.07
C SER A 158 1.78 6.37 15.27
N MET A 159 2.80 5.53 15.09
CA MET A 159 3.45 4.80 16.18
C MET A 159 4.17 5.74 17.17
N GLN A 160 4.89 6.75 16.66
CA GLN A 160 5.52 7.78 17.50
C GLN A 160 4.49 8.57 18.32
N TYR A 161 3.32 8.85 17.74
CA TYR A 161 2.21 9.45 18.48
C TYR A 161 1.71 8.53 19.60
N MET A 162 1.50 7.25 19.31
CA MET A 162 1.07 6.26 20.31
C MET A 162 2.07 6.09 21.46
N GLN A 163 3.38 6.12 21.16
CA GLN A 163 4.43 6.12 22.18
C GLN A 163 4.32 7.35 23.08
N ARG A 164 4.07 8.54 22.52
CA ARG A 164 3.88 9.77 23.31
C ARG A 164 2.64 9.73 24.20
N VAL A 165 1.54 9.15 23.73
CA VAL A 165 0.34 8.93 24.56
C VAL A 165 0.67 8.04 25.76
N LYS A 166 1.41 6.94 25.53
CA LYS A 166 1.86 6.03 26.60
C LYS A 166 2.73 6.76 27.64
N HIS A 167 3.69 7.59 27.18
CA HIS A 167 4.54 8.37 28.07
C HIS A 167 3.80 9.49 28.83
N SER A 168 2.69 9.98 28.29
CA SER A 168 1.85 11.01 28.94
C SER A 168 0.89 10.43 29.98
N GLY A 169 0.89 9.11 30.20
CA GLY A 169 0.00 8.43 31.16
C GLY A 169 -1.46 8.31 30.72
N GLU A 170 -1.77 8.65 29.47
CA GLU A 170 -3.11 8.60 28.90
C GLU A 170 -3.41 7.23 28.27
N SER A 171 -4.70 6.89 28.12
CA SER A 171 -5.10 5.57 27.63
C SER A 171 -4.75 5.37 26.14
N MET A 172 -3.78 4.50 25.86
CA MET A 172 -3.41 4.11 24.50
C MET A 172 -4.58 3.58 23.66
N TRP A 173 -5.53 2.87 24.29
CA TRP A 173 -6.69 2.33 23.59
C TRP A 173 -7.60 3.45 23.08
N LYS A 174 -7.83 4.48 23.92
CA LYS A 174 -8.63 5.65 23.52
C LYS A 174 -7.95 6.45 22.40
N ALA A 175 -6.63 6.60 22.45
CA ALA A 175 -5.88 7.24 21.37
C ALA A 175 -5.87 6.42 20.08
N PHE A 176 -5.77 5.08 20.16
CA PHE A 176 -5.82 4.18 19.02
C PHE A 176 -7.13 4.32 18.23
N TRP A 177 -8.26 4.37 18.95
CA TRP A 177 -9.59 4.57 18.37
C TRP A 177 -9.88 6.02 17.94
N GLY A 178 -8.93 6.94 18.14
CA GLY A 178 -9.08 8.33 17.69
C GLY A 178 -9.99 9.18 18.59
N ILE A 179 -10.11 8.87 19.88
CA ILE A 179 -10.97 9.62 20.81
C ILE A 179 -10.40 11.04 21.00
N LYS A 180 -11.20 12.05 20.62
CA LYS A 180 -10.80 13.47 20.60
C LYS A 180 -10.28 13.98 21.94
N GLU A 181 -10.90 13.58 23.05
CA GLU A 181 -10.49 13.99 24.41
C GLU A 181 -9.05 13.60 24.73
N THR A 182 -8.61 12.42 24.31
CA THR A 182 -7.23 11.95 24.51
C THR A 182 -6.26 12.63 23.53
N ILE A 183 -6.73 12.88 22.30
CA ILE A 183 -5.95 13.54 21.26
C ILE A 183 -5.64 15.00 21.59
N GLU A 184 -6.56 15.72 22.22
CA GLU A 184 -6.36 17.14 22.57
C GLU A 184 -5.40 17.33 23.75
N LYS A 185 -5.36 16.35 24.67
CA LYS A 185 -4.46 16.38 25.84
C LYS A 185 -3.00 16.11 25.49
N VAL A 186 -2.73 15.38 24.41
CA VAL A 186 -1.37 15.01 23.98
C VAL A 186 -0.99 15.84 22.75
N LYS A 187 -0.04 16.77 22.92
CA LYS A 187 0.48 17.62 21.83
C LYS A 187 1.52 16.90 20.97
#